data_AF-A0A3M1A390-F1
#
_entry.id   AF-A0A3M1A390-F1
#
_cell.length_a   1.000
_cell.length_b   1.000
_cell.length_c   1.000
_cell.angle_alpha   90.00
_cell.angle_beta   90.00
_cell.angle_gamma   90.00
#
_symmetry.space_group_name_H-M   'P 1'
#
loop_
_entity.id
_entity.type
_entity.pdbx_description
1 polymer ?
#
loop_
_entity_poly.entity_id
_entity_poly.type
_entity_poly.pdbx_seq_one_letter_code
_entity_poly.pdbx_strand_id
1 'polypeptide(L)' 'MKTRSFLVLAGTLFLIGVINLVFWSENASNGNLVIGLTFLPASAVWFLLAARQRRIEKGMGRKC' A
#
# COMPACT_ATOMS: atom_id res chain seq x y z
N MET A 1 -3.96 -7.11 -15.92
CA MET A 1 -3.37 -5.77 -15.71
C MET A 1 -1.92 -5.96 -15.26
N LYS A 2 -0.95 -5.26 -15.85
CA LYS A 2 0.49 -5.44 -15.53
C LYS A 2 0.75 -5.14 -14.05
N THR A 3 1.34 -6.08 -13.33
CA THR A 3 1.70 -6.04 -11.89
C THR A 3 2.42 -4.75 -11.46
N ARG A 4 3.09 -4.09 -12.41
CA ARG A 4 3.74 -2.77 -12.24
C ARG A 4 2.76 -1.66 -11.85
N SER A 5 1.58 -1.59 -12.46
CA SER A 5 0.57 -0.57 -12.09
C SER A 5 0.05 -0.78 -10.67
N PHE A 6 -0.03 -2.03 -10.23
CA PHE A 6 -0.51 -2.37 -8.89
C PHE A 6 0.43 -1.87 -7.79
N LEU A 7 1.74 -2.03 -8.02
CA LEU A 7 2.78 -1.59 -7.10
C LEU A 7 2.86 -0.06 -7.00
N VAL A 8 2.67 0.65 -8.12
CA VAL A 8 2.59 2.11 -8.15
C VAL A 8 1.38 2.59 -7.34
N LEU A 9 0.20 1.97 -7.53
CA LEU A 9 -1.02 2.33 -6.82
C LEU A 9 -0.88 2.14 -5.30
N ALA A 10 -0.28 1.02 -4.87
CA ALA A 10 -0.02 0.73 -3.46
C ALA A 10 0.97 1.76 -2.86
N GLY A 11 2.01 2.14 -3.60
CA GLY A 11 2.98 3.15 -3.18
C GLY A 11 2.34 4.54 -3.02
N THR A 12 1.48 4.95 -3.96
CA THR A 12 0.76 6.23 -3.85
C THR A 12 -0.18 6.26 -2.65
N LEU A 13 -0.89 5.16 -2.37
CA LEU A 13 -1.77 5.05 -1.20
C LEU A 13 -1.00 5.11 0.12
N PHE A 14 0.19 4.50 0.16
CA PHE A 14 1.08 4.57 1.32
C PHE A 14 1.54 6.02 1.58
N LEU A 15 2.00 6.72 0.54
CA LEU A 15 2.40 8.13 0.63
C LEU A 15 1.28 9.02 1.17
N ILE A 16 0.04 8.84 0.67
CA ILE A 16 -1.13 9.59 1.16
C ILE A 16 -1.36 9.33 2.66
N GLY A 17 -1.28 8.07 3.09
CA GLY A 17 -1.43 7.70 4.49
C GLY A 17 -0.37 8.35 5.39
N VAL A 18 0.90 8.33 4.95
CA VAL A 18 2.02 8.97 5.68
C VAL A 18 1.83 10.48 5.76
N ILE A 19 1.48 11.14 4.65
CA ILE A 19 1.24 12.58 4.63
C ILE A 19 0.13 12.97 5.62
N ASN A 20 -0.99 12.25 5.64
CA ASN A 20 -2.07 12.50 6.60
C ASN A 20 -1.63 12.32 8.05
N LEU A 21 -0.76 11.33 8.33
CA LEU A 21 -0.22 11.12 9.67
C LEU A 21 0.75 12.24 10.09
N VAL A 22 1.55 12.76 9.16
CA VAL A 22 2.42 13.92 9.40
C VAL A 22 1.59 15.17 9.67
N PHE A 23 0.56 15.43 8.86
CA PHE A 23 -0.39 16.54 9.11
C PHE A 23 -1.15 16.38 10.42
N TRP A 24 -1.44 15.15 10.85
CA TRP A 24 -1.99 14.91 12.18
C TRP A 24 -1.00 15.29 13.28
N SER A 25 0.28 14.95 13.12
CA SER A 25 1.33 15.32 14.08
C SER A 25 1.49 16.83 14.24
N GLU A 26 1.25 17.62 13.19
CA GLU A 26 1.33 19.09 13.26
C GLU A 26 0.05 19.73 13.83
N ASN A 27 -1.13 19.17 13.52
CA ASN A 27 -2.41 19.86 13.77
C ASN A 27 -3.35 19.14 14.76
N ALA A 28 -2.94 18.00 15.32
CA ALA A 28 -3.69 17.14 16.26
C ALA A 28 -5.16 16.82 15.84
N SER A 29 -5.47 16.90 14.55
CA SER A 29 -6.82 16.66 14.03
C SER A 29 -7.17 15.17 14.00
N ASN A 30 -8.12 14.74 14.84
CA ASN A 30 -8.58 13.36 14.91
C ASN A 30 -9.02 12.78 13.55
N GLY A 31 -9.49 13.62 12.60
CA GLY A 31 -9.82 13.17 11.24
C GLY A 31 -8.59 12.67 10.47
N ASN A 32 -7.48 13.41 10.55
CA ASN A 32 -6.23 13.06 9.86
C ASN A 32 -5.58 11.81 10.48
N LEU A 33 -5.74 11.62 11.80
CA LEU A 33 -5.30 10.41 12.49
C LEU A 33 -6.01 9.16 11.95
N VAL A 34 -7.33 9.19 11.86
CA VAL A 34 -8.14 8.05 11.41
C VAL A 34 -7.83 7.71 9.95
N ILE A 35 -7.66 8.72 9.10
CA ILE A 35 -7.27 8.54 7.70
C ILE A 35 -5.86 7.93 7.62
N GLY A 36 -4.88 8.47 8.35
CA GLY A 36 -3.54 7.90 8.39
C GLY A 36 -3.52 6.43 8.85
N LEU A 37 -4.21 6.13 9.95
CA LEU A 37 -4.30 4.78 10.53
C LEU A 37 -5.06 3.76 9.68
N THR A 38 -5.95 4.19 8.78
CA THR A 38 -6.67 3.28 7.87
C THR A 38 -5.88 3.03 6.59
N PHE A 39 -5.23 4.05 6.03
CA PHE A 39 -4.48 3.93 4.77
C PHE A 39 -3.12 3.23 4.94
N LEU A 40 -2.47 3.34 6.10
CA LEU A 40 -1.22 2.63 6.42
C LEU A 40 -1.35 1.09 6.36
N PRO A 41 -2.26 0.45 7.11
CA PRO A 41 -2.44 -0.99 7.04
C PRO A 41 -3.03 -1.44 5.70
N ALA A 42 -3.92 -0.65 5.09
CA ALA A 42 -4.50 -0.98 3.78
C ALA A 42 -3.42 -1.06 2.67
N SER A 43 -2.48 -0.11 2.66
CA SER A 43 -1.36 -0.13 1.72
C SER A 43 -0.38 -1.27 2.00
N ALA A 44 -0.13 -1.63 3.26
CA ALA A 44 0.67 -2.80 3.64
C ALA A 44 0.05 -4.12 3.14
N VAL A 45 -1.28 -4.28 3.29
CA VAL A 45 -2.02 -5.43 2.74
C VAL A 45 -1.89 -5.49 1.23
N TRP A 46 -2.00 -4.34 0.55
CA TRP A 46 -1.82 -4.31 -0.91
C TRP A 46 -0.41 -4.67 -1.35
N PHE A 47 0.60 -4.22 -0.58
CA PHE A 47 1.99 -4.58 -0.84
C PHE A 47 2.24 -6.08 -0.65
N LEU A 48 1.67 -6.68 0.40
CA LEU A 48 1.71 -8.13 0.64
C LEU A 48 1.04 -8.92 -0.48
N LEU A 49 -0.12 -8.46 -0.96
CA LEU A 49 -0.83 -9.07 -2.09
C LEU A 49 -0.03 -8.96 -3.39
N ALA A 50 0.60 -7.80 -3.67
CA ALA A 50 1.49 -7.63 -4.81
C ALA A 50 2.72 -8.56 -4.71
N ALA A 51 3.32 -8.70 -3.53
CA ALA A 51 4.42 -9.62 -3.28
C ALA A 51 4.01 -11.08 -3.49
N ARG A 52 2.80 -11.45 -3.06
CA ARG A 52 2.22 -12.77 -3.27
C ARG A 52 1.98 -13.05 -4.76
N GLN A 53 1.43 -12.10 -5.51
CA GLN A 53 1.27 -12.25 -6.96
C GLN A 53 2.61 -12.48 -7.66
N ARG A 54 3.66 -11.77 -7.23
CA ARG A 54 5.03 -11.97 -7.74
C ARG A 54 5.58 -13.36 -7.47
N ARG A 55 5.22 -13.98 -6.33
CA ARG A 55 5.59 -15.37 -6.01
C ARG A 55 4.83 -16.38 -6.87
N ILE A 56 3.54 -16.14 -7.13
CA ILE A 56 2.72 -17.01 -7.99
C ILE A 56 3.22 -16.97 -9.44
N GLU A 57 3.53 -15.79 -9.98
CA GLU A 57 4.13 -15.66 -11.33
C GLU A 57 5.48 -16.39 -11.42
N LYS A 58 6.31 -16.33 -10.38
CA LYS A 58 7.59 -17.09 -10.33
C LYS A 58 7.41 -18.59 -10.12
N GLY A 59 6.32 -19.02 -9.49
CA GLY A 59 6.02 -20.43 -9.25
C GLY A 59 5.42 -21.15 -10.47
N MET A 60 4.66 -20.43 -11.31
CA MET A 60 4.06 -20.98 -12.54
C MET A 60 5.02 -21.04 -13.73
N GLY A 61 6.14 -20.30 -13.72
CA GLY A 61 7.19 -20.37 -14.76
C GLY A 61 8.09 -21.62 -14.73
N ARG A 62 7.81 -22.62 -13.88
CA ARG A 62 8.54 -23.90 -13.79
C ARG A 62 7.80 -25.09 -14.42
N LYS A 63 6.70 -24.84 -15.13
CA LYS A 63 5.99 -25.85 -15.92
C LYS A 63 5.95 -25.43 -17.40
N CYS A 64 7.12 -25.31 -18.02
CA CYS A 64 7.28 -25.47 -19.45
C CYS A 64 8.40 -26.47 -19.67
#